data_AF-A0A1Y3N3D2-F1
#
_entry.id   AF-A0A1Y3N3D2-F1
#
_cell.length_a   1.000
_cell.length_b   1.000
_cell.length_c   1.000
_cell.angle_alpha   90.00
_cell.angle_beta   90.00
_cell.angle_gamma   90.00
#
_symmetry.space_group_name_H-M   'P 1'
#
loop_
_entity.id
_entity.type
_entity.pdbx_description
1 polymer ?
#
loop_
_entity_poly.entity_id
_entity_poly.type
_entity_poly.pdbx_seq_one_letter_code
_entity_poly.pdbx_strand_id
1 'polypeptide(L)'
;MNNNNTNKNMVLLNKFSAETDTCYKQSDDSFFDAFFYKFQDSFCYTFVLQFITVTLMYVTVGKGKYWRILFYASIAGFLGAMIENGTVAYICNKSDTNSSGYIVTFLINELFWIPNEYAIPLLNLIKMKAFSFGRIGTITKYIILSLSVPFIYFRLCIGYYRMTNGYLQNPQIRAYHGYAFAVMACADIICSVVLIYLIKVNNHQNTVNGSNLNKFIKQSSYIILITVDIVSAILAILNILSNVKAFNDKFPSKLFTPFHCLKCSSILILAVDAFIFKYDVQVSSNNESTGTKNYDSYNIMGNNYNTSTLSNKSKRVNNNSDINNSSSRNSFKYITSNNNYSPSISVEKQSPSSHSKAIVKNYSKNLSMNYSNNSSEQTIYPPSFGFLNNR
;
A
#
# COMPACT_ATOMS: atom_id res chain seq x y z
N MET A 1 20.31 -26.55 -57.78
CA MET A 1 20.42 -25.64 -56.63
C MET A 1 20.00 -24.26 -57.07
N ASN A 2 18.71 -23.92 -56.91
CA ASN A 2 18.18 -22.61 -57.27
C ASN A 2 18.44 -21.62 -56.13
N ASN A 3 19.38 -20.71 -56.38
CA ASN A 3 19.72 -19.62 -55.48
C ASN A 3 18.64 -18.54 -55.60
N ASN A 4 17.53 -18.71 -54.89
CA ASN A 4 16.48 -17.68 -54.79
C ASN A 4 17.01 -16.55 -53.90
N ASN A 5 17.77 -15.63 -54.51
CA ASN A 5 18.06 -14.31 -53.98
C ASN A 5 16.75 -13.54 -53.80
N THR A 6 16.09 -13.76 -52.67
CA THR A 6 15.04 -12.89 -52.17
C THR A 6 15.70 -11.61 -51.68
N ASN A 7 15.94 -10.68 -52.61
CA ASN A 7 16.12 -9.27 -52.30
C ASN A 7 14.87 -8.80 -51.55
N LYS A 8 14.89 -8.94 -50.22
CA LYS A 8 13.94 -8.25 -49.36
C LYS A 8 14.28 -6.78 -49.48
N ASN A 9 13.55 -6.09 -50.36
CA ASN A 9 13.47 -4.63 -50.33
C ASN A 9 13.20 -4.24 -48.88
N MET A 10 14.22 -3.71 -48.21
CA MET A 10 14.12 -3.24 -46.85
C MET A 10 13.29 -1.97 -46.94
N VAL A 11 11.97 -2.12 -46.76
CA VAL A 11 11.04 -0.98 -46.77
C VAL A 11 11.51 -0.04 -45.67
N LEU A 12 12.01 1.13 -46.07
CA LEU A 12 12.46 2.15 -45.14
C LEU A 12 11.22 2.63 -44.37
N LEU A 13 11.09 2.20 -43.11
CA LEU A 13 10.00 2.63 -42.23
C LEU A 13 10.14 4.13 -41.94
N ASN A 14 9.10 4.89 -42.25
CA ASN A 14 8.99 6.33 -41.97
C ASN A 14 7.90 6.57 -40.90
N LYS A 15 7.98 7.67 -40.16
CA LYS A 15 7.02 8.11 -39.11
C LYS A 15 5.55 8.25 -39.59
N PHE A 16 5.36 8.41 -40.90
CA PHE A 16 4.04 8.47 -41.54
C PHE A 16 3.51 7.10 -41.99
N SER A 17 4.30 6.04 -41.87
CA SER A 17 3.86 4.69 -42.25
C SER A 17 2.83 4.15 -41.25
N ALA A 18 1.84 3.43 -41.77
CA ALA A 18 0.80 2.78 -40.97
C ALA A 18 1.37 1.82 -39.92
N GLU A 19 2.56 1.27 -40.16
CA GLU A 19 3.22 0.31 -39.26
C GLU A 19 3.80 0.97 -37.99
N THR A 20 4.20 2.24 -38.09
CA THR A 20 4.78 3.00 -36.97
C THR A 20 3.75 3.70 -36.08
N ASP A 21 2.51 3.84 -36.58
CA ASP A 21 1.35 4.44 -35.89
C ASP A 21 1.63 5.81 -35.23
N THR A 22 2.63 6.54 -35.72
CA THR A 22 3.10 7.78 -35.09
C THR A 22 2.37 8.99 -35.65
N CYS A 23 2.50 9.25 -36.97
CA CYS A 23 1.84 10.35 -37.67
C CYS A 23 0.83 9.87 -38.74
N TYR A 24 0.41 8.61 -38.67
CA TYR A 24 -0.46 8.02 -39.69
C TYR A 24 -1.84 8.70 -39.70
N LYS A 25 -2.27 9.21 -40.87
CA LYS A 25 -3.54 9.91 -41.11
C LYS A 25 -3.76 11.24 -40.37
N GLN A 26 -2.73 11.86 -39.79
CA GLN A 26 -2.89 13.21 -39.26
C GLN A 26 -2.98 14.22 -40.41
N SER A 27 -4.08 14.97 -40.43
CA SER A 27 -4.29 16.16 -41.27
C SER A 27 -3.42 17.31 -40.79
N ASP A 28 -3.24 18.30 -41.67
CA ASP A 28 -2.38 19.48 -41.50
C ASP A 28 -2.92 20.48 -40.47
N ASP A 29 -3.13 20.01 -39.24
CA ASP A 29 -3.74 20.80 -38.18
C ASP A 29 -2.65 21.53 -37.37
N SER A 30 -3.03 22.62 -36.70
CA SER A 30 -2.11 23.37 -35.85
C SER A 30 -1.56 22.47 -34.73
N PHE A 31 -0.40 22.83 -34.13
CA PHE A 31 0.17 22.07 -33.02
C PHE A 31 -0.86 21.79 -31.90
N PHE A 32 -1.69 22.78 -31.58
CA PHE A 32 -2.72 22.63 -30.55
C PHE A 32 -3.81 21.66 -30.97
N ASP A 33 -4.28 21.73 -32.22
CA ASP A 33 -5.28 20.81 -32.73
C ASP A 33 -4.76 19.36 -32.75
N ALA A 34 -3.52 19.16 -33.19
CA ALA A 34 -2.87 17.85 -33.16
C ALA A 34 -2.69 17.31 -31.73
N PHE A 35 -2.34 18.19 -30.78
CA PHE A 35 -2.22 17.85 -29.37
C PHE A 35 -3.58 17.46 -28.75
N PHE A 36 -4.63 18.26 -28.97
CA PHE A 36 -5.97 17.98 -28.47
C PHE A 36 -6.62 16.76 -29.14
N TYR A 37 -6.30 16.51 -30.42
CA TYR A 37 -6.70 15.28 -31.10
C TYR A 37 -6.12 14.05 -30.40
N LYS A 38 -4.82 14.08 -30.05
CA LYS A 38 -4.18 13.02 -29.26
C LYS A 38 -4.67 12.97 -27.81
N PHE A 39 -5.20 14.08 -27.28
CA PHE A 39 -5.86 14.08 -25.98
C PHE A 39 -7.17 13.28 -25.98
N GLN A 40 -7.84 13.17 -27.14
CA GLN A 40 -9.02 12.32 -27.32
C GLN A 40 -8.68 10.82 -27.26
N ASP A 41 -7.42 10.44 -27.53
CA ASP A 41 -6.98 9.07 -27.31
C ASP A 41 -7.12 8.72 -25.82
N SER A 42 -7.79 7.59 -25.55
CA SER A 42 -8.22 7.22 -24.19
C SER A 42 -7.09 7.16 -23.16
N PHE A 43 -5.84 7.00 -23.60
CA PHE A 43 -4.67 6.91 -22.73
C PHE A 43 -4.30 8.24 -22.08
N CYS A 44 -4.20 9.32 -22.85
CA CYS A 44 -3.81 10.63 -22.32
C CYS A 44 -4.82 11.12 -21.29
N TYR A 45 -6.10 11.04 -21.65
CA TYR A 45 -7.21 11.41 -20.77
C TYR A 45 -7.22 10.61 -19.45
N THR A 46 -6.92 9.30 -19.51
CA THR A 46 -6.85 8.45 -18.31
C THR A 46 -5.77 8.93 -17.34
N PHE A 47 -4.58 9.30 -17.81
CA PHE A 47 -3.52 9.81 -16.92
C PHE A 47 -3.84 11.17 -16.29
N VAL A 48 -4.56 12.03 -17.01
CA VAL A 48 -5.05 13.31 -16.47
C VAL A 48 -6.05 13.06 -15.34
N LEU A 49 -7.05 12.20 -15.58
CA LEU A 49 -8.03 11.84 -14.55
C LEU A 49 -7.37 11.15 -13.34
N GLN A 50 -6.41 10.26 -13.59
CA GLN A 50 -5.63 9.60 -12.55
C GLN A 50 -4.88 10.63 -11.71
N PHE A 51 -4.19 11.59 -12.32
CA PHE A 51 -3.47 12.62 -11.59
C PHE A 51 -4.40 13.47 -10.73
N ILE A 52 -5.51 13.98 -11.26
CA ILE A 52 -6.47 14.80 -10.52
C ILE A 52 -7.04 14.00 -9.33
N THR A 53 -7.51 12.78 -9.58
CA THR A 53 -8.18 11.96 -8.57
C THR A 53 -7.21 11.54 -7.47
N VAL A 54 -6.02 11.05 -7.83
CA VAL A 54 -5.00 10.64 -6.85
C VAL A 54 -4.49 11.83 -6.05
N THR A 55 -4.35 13.02 -6.66
CA THR A 55 -3.98 14.25 -5.96
C THR A 55 -5.03 14.65 -4.94
N LEU A 56 -6.30 14.64 -5.32
CA LEU A 56 -7.41 14.93 -4.40
C LEU A 56 -7.43 13.95 -3.22
N MET A 57 -7.28 12.64 -3.49
CA MET A 57 -7.18 11.63 -2.45
C MET A 57 -5.94 11.84 -1.57
N TYR A 58 -4.78 12.17 -2.15
CA TYR A 58 -3.55 12.42 -1.39
C TYR A 58 -3.71 13.58 -0.40
N VAL A 59 -4.34 14.67 -0.82
CA VAL A 59 -4.59 15.85 0.02
C VAL A 59 -5.62 15.57 1.13
N THR A 60 -6.69 14.87 0.81
CA THR A 60 -7.81 14.59 1.74
C THR A 60 -7.50 13.48 2.73
N VAL A 61 -6.90 12.40 2.24
CA VAL A 61 -6.66 11.18 3.03
C VAL A 61 -5.40 11.30 3.88
N GLY A 62 -4.32 11.91 3.37
CA GLY A 62 -3.10 12.16 4.13
C GLY A 62 -1.84 11.47 3.59
N LYS A 63 -0.70 11.83 4.17
CA LYS A 63 0.67 11.67 3.61
C LYS A 63 1.34 10.32 3.90
N GLY A 64 0.60 9.23 3.96
CA GLY A 64 1.15 7.89 4.20
C GLY A 64 2.12 7.43 3.10
N LYS A 65 3.03 6.49 3.41
CA LYS A 65 4.04 6.01 2.44
C LYS A 65 3.40 5.45 1.15
N TYR A 66 2.29 4.74 1.29
CA TYR A 66 1.51 4.20 0.17
C TYR A 66 0.96 5.33 -0.73
N TRP A 67 0.31 6.33 -0.13
CA TRP A 67 -0.25 7.48 -0.83
C TRP A 67 0.82 8.33 -1.53
N ARG A 68 2.02 8.47 -0.94
CA ARG A 68 3.14 9.16 -1.59
C ARG A 68 3.57 8.48 -2.87
N ILE A 69 3.65 7.15 -2.89
CA ILE A 69 4.06 6.40 -4.10
C ILE A 69 2.99 6.50 -5.18
N LEU A 70 1.71 6.34 -4.83
CA LEU A 70 0.61 6.57 -5.76
C LEU A 70 0.67 7.97 -6.38
N PHE A 71 0.91 8.99 -5.56
CA PHE A 71 0.99 10.38 -6.01
C PHE A 71 2.19 10.65 -6.94
N TYR A 72 3.38 10.15 -6.59
CA TYR A 72 4.53 10.29 -7.48
C TYR A 72 4.37 9.51 -8.78
N ALA A 73 3.77 8.33 -8.73
CA ALA A 73 3.45 7.53 -9.90
C ALA A 73 2.45 8.25 -10.81
N SER A 74 1.38 8.84 -10.25
CA SER A 74 0.39 9.58 -11.02
C SER A 74 0.95 10.87 -11.65
N ILE A 75 1.82 11.60 -10.94
CA ILE A 75 2.56 12.74 -11.52
C ILE A 75 3.43 12.28 -12.67
N ALA A 76 4.20 11.21 -12.48
CA ALA A 76 5.10 10.71 -13.52
C ALA A 76 4.32 10.24 -14.76
N GLY A 77 3.21 9.51 -14.57
CA GLY A 77 2.33 9.11 -15.67
C GLY A 77 1.72 10.30 -16.41
N PHE A 78 1.28 11.34 -15.68
CA PHE A 78 0.78 12.56 -16.29
C PHE A 78 1.86 13.30 -17.11
N LEU A 79 3.05 13.51 -16.53
CA LEU A 79 4.15 14.18 -17.23
C LEU A 79 4.62 13.38 -18.44
N GLY A 80 4.73 12.05 -18.33
CA GLY A 80 5.04 11.17 -19.46
C GLY A 80 4.00 11.31 -20.57
N ALA A 81 2.71 11.21 -20.24
CA ALA A 81 1.64 11.39 -21.22
C ALA A 81 1.68 12.77 -21.91
N MET A 82 1.93 13.86 -21.17
CA MET A 82 2.05 15.20 -21.75
C MET A 82 3.27 15.32 -22.68
N ILE A 83 4.43 14.80 -22.27
CA ILE A 83 5.65 14.84 -23.07
C ILE A 83 5.50 13.99 -24.33
N GLU A 84 4.94 12.79 -24.23
CA GLU A 84 4.73 11.89 -25.37
C GLU A 84 3.79 12.52 -26.40
N ASN A 85 2.59 12.93 -25.98
CA ASN A 85 1.60 13.51 -26.90
C ASN A 85 2.06 14.87 -27.45
N GLY A 86 2.73 15.69 -26.63
CA GLY A 86 3.34 16.95 -27.09
C GLY A 86 4.44 16.72 -28.12
N THR A 87 5.29 15.71 -27.91
CA THR A 87 6.35 15.34 -28.87
C THR A 87 5.73 14.87 -30.18
N VAL A 88 4.72 14.00 -30.12
CA VAL A 88 4.04 13.48 -31.31
C VAL A 88 3.37 14.62 -32.09
N ALA A 89 2.63 15.50 -31.40
CA ALA A 89 2.03 16.67 -32.04
C ALA A 89 3.07 17.60 -32.69
N TYR A 90 4.24 17.75 -32.08
CA TYR A 90 5.34 18.55 -32.63
C TYR A 90 5.93 17.91 -33.90
N ILE A 91 6.27 16.61 -33.87
CA ILE A 91 6.97 15.94 -34.99
C ILE A 91 6.10 15.61 -36.18
N CYS A 92 4.79 15.52 -35.96
CA CYS A 92 3.81 15.27 -37.00
C CYS A 92 3.36 16.56 -37.70
N ASN A 93 3.79 17.73 -37.22
CA ASN A 93 3.55 19.00 -37.90
C ASN A 93 4.35 19.09 -39.22
N LYS A 94 3.72 19.66 -40.25
CA LYS A 94 4.12 19.61 -41.67
C LYS A 94 5.49 20.23 -41.97
N SER A 95 5.97 21.11 -41.10
CA SER A 95 7.25 21.83 -41.25
C SER A 95 8.49 20.93 -41.14
N ASP A 96 8.37 19.71 -40.60
CA ASP A 96 9.50 18.80 -40.32
C ASP A 96 9.42 17.46 -41.08
N THR A 97 8.87 17.45 -42.29
CA THR A 97 8.63 16.22 -43.07
C THR A 97 9.91 15.46 -43.48
N ASN A 98 11.08 16.12 -43.51
CA ASN A 98 12.33 15.54 -44.01
C ASN A 98 13.48 15.46 -42.99
N SER A 99 13.30 15.94 -41.75
CA SER A 99 14.33 15.87 -40.72
C SER A 99 14.17 14.59 -39.89
N SER A 100 14.86 13.51 -40.28
CA SER A 100 15.04 12.32 -39.43
C SER A 100 16.04 12.62 -38.31
N GLY A 101 15.68 13.56 -37.44
CA GLY A 101 16.51 14.02 -36.32
C GLY A 101 16.34 13.16 -35.07
N TYR A 102 17.33 13.24 -34.19
CA TYR A 102 17.25 12.63 -32.86
C TYR A 102 16.19 13.34 -32.01
N ILE A 103 15.18 12.60 -31.55
CA ILE A 103 14.09 13.14 -30.73
C ILE A 103 14.35 12.80 -29.25
N VAL A 104 15.12 13.65 -28.57
CA VAL A 104 15.55 13.43 -27.18
C VAL A 104 14.37 13.32 -26.19
N THR A 105 13.24 13.96 -26.50
CA THR A 105 12.06 13.93 -25.63
C THR A 105 11.48 12.54 -25.43
N PHE A 106 11.63 11.61 -26.39
CA PHE A 106 11.20 10.22 -26.21
C PHE A 106 12.04 9.46 -25.17
N LEU A 107 13.33 9.78 -25.04
CA LEU A 107 14.17 9.19 -24.00
C LEU A 107 13.77 9.71 -22.62
N ILE A 108 13.54 11.03 -22.51
CA ILE A 108 13.06 11.67 -21.28
C ILE A 108 11.70 11.09 -20.87
N ASN A 109 10.81 10.86 -21.84
CA ASN A 109 9.50 10.26 -21.61
C ASN A 109 9.61 8.89 -20.92
N GLU A 110 10.53 8.02 -21.34
CA GLU A 110 10.72 6.72 -20.68
C GLU A 110 11.20 6.84 -19.22
N LEU A 111 11.91 7.91 -18.85
CA LEU A 111 12.26 8.17 -17.45
C LEU A 111 11.03 8.40 -16.56
N PHE A 112 9.96 8.98 -17.13
CA PHE A 112 8.68 9.16 -16.44
C PHE A 112 7.83 7.88 -16.45
N TRP A 113 7.93 7.07 -17.51
CA TRP A 113 7.27 5.77 -17.57
C TRP A 113 7.82 4.76 -16.57
N ILE A 114 9.11 4.80 -16.24
CA ILE A 114 9.71 3.88 -15.26
C ILE A 114 8.99 3.91 -13.89
N PRO A 115 8.93 5.05 -13.17
CA PRO A 115 8.29 5.11 -11.86
C PRO A 115 6.77 4.94 -11.92
N ASN A 116 6.11 5.36 -13.02
CA ASN A 116 4.68 5.11 -13.21
C ASN A 116 4.39 3.61 -13.40
N GLU A 117 5.15 2.99 -14.30
CA GLU A 117 5.21 1.56 -14.62
C GLU A 117 5.37 0.65 -13.39
N TYR A 118 6.50 0.87 -12.74
CA TYR A 118 7.02 -0.01 -11.71
C TYR A 118 6.40 0.25 -10.33
N ALA A 119 5.55 1.28 -10.21
CA ALA A 119 4.83 1.55 -8.97
C ALA A 119 3.93 0.38 -8.55
N ILE A 120 3.37 -0.40 -9.50
CA ILE A 120 2.46 -1.51 -9.20
C ILE A 120 3.15 -2.58 -8.32
N PRO A 121 4.27 -3.21 -8.76
CA PRO A 121 5.02 -4.12 -7.91
C PRO A 121 5.44 -3.53 -6.56
N LEU A 122 5.81 -2.23 -6.53
CA LEU A 122 6.22 -1.55 -5.30
C LEU A 122 5.04 -1.34 -4.32
N LEU A 123 3.86 -1.03 -4.82
CA LEU A 123 2.64 -0.90 -4.02
C LEU A 123 2.23 -2.26 -3.45
N ASN A 124 2.33 -3.31 -4.26
CA ASN A 124 2.10 -4.70 -3.82
C ASN A 124 3.07 -5.09 -2.69
N LEU A 125 4.35 -4.73 -2.82
CA LEU A 125 5.36 -4.95 -1.79
C LEU A 125 5.05 -4.21 -0.47
N ILE A 126 4.52 -2.98 -0.55
CA ILE A 126 4.15 -2.20 0.65
C ILE A 126 2.94 -2.81 1.34
N LYS A 127 1.92 -3.23 0.59
CA LYS A 127 0.77 -3.95 1.14
C LYS A 127 1.24 -5.23 1.83
N MET A 128 2.13 -5.99 1.22
CA MET A 128 2.72 -7.20 1.84
C MET A 128 3.47 -6.89 3.14
N LYS A 129 4.24 -5.80 3.19
CA LYS A 129 4.98 -5.38 4.39
C LYS A 129 4.06 -5.07 5.58
N ALA A 130 2.80 -4.71 5.35
CA ALA A 130 1.83 -4.51 6.41
C ALA A 130 1.47 -5.81 7.16
N PHE A 131 1.69 -6.98 6.55
CA PHE A 131 1.31 -8.29 7.10
C PHE A 131 2.50 -9.18 7.45
N SER A 132 3.62 -9.02 6.75
CA SER A 132 4.83 -9.82 6.98
C SER A 132 5.85 -9.05 7.80
N PHE A 133 5.86 -9.30 9.11
CA PHE A 133 7.02 -8.99 9.95
C PHE A 133 7.94 -10.22 9.93
N GLY A 134 8.98 -10.21 9.08
CA GLY A 134 9.93 -11.32 9.08
C GLY A 134 10.90 -11.38 7.90
N ARG A 135 11.57 -12.53 7.81
CA ARG A 135 12.59 -12.83 6.79
C ARG A 135 11.98 -12.88 5.38
N ILE A 136 10.79 -13.46 5.22
CA ILE A 136 10.12 -13.59 3.90
C ILE A 136 9.89 -12.23 3.26
N GLY A 137 9.26 -11.28 3.96
CA GLY A 137 9.02 -9.94 3.40
C GLY A 137 10.30 -9.18 3.07
N THR A 138 11.38 -9.41 3.82
CA THR A 138 12.69 -8.81 3.55
C THR A 138 13.35 -9.40 2.30
N ILE A 139 13.30 -10.73 2.14
CA ILE A 139 13.81 -11.44 0.95
C ILE A 139 13.03 -11.00 -0.29
N THR A 140 11.69 -11.03 -0.24
CA THR A 140 10.83 -10.60 -1.35
C THR A 140 11.11 -9.15 -1.74
N LYS A 141 11.33 -8.24 -0.77
CA LYS A 141 11.74 -6.85 -1.06
C LYS A 141 13.01 -6.79 -1.91
N TYR A 142 14.05 -7.55 -1.58
CA TYR A 142 15.29 -7.56 -2.35
C TYR A 142 15.11 -8.18 -3.74
N ILE A 143 14.29 -9.22 -3.86
CA ILE A 143 13.97 -9.83 -5.16
C ILE A 143 13.26 -8.83 -6.08
N ILE A 144 12.22 -8.16 -5.59
CA ILE A 144 11.50 -7.14 -6.37
C ILE A 144 12.44 -5.98 -6.71
N LEU A 145 13.23 -5.49 -5.76
CA LEU A 145 14.21 -4.43 -6.06
C LEU A 145 15.24 -4.88 -7.11
N SER A 146 15.67 -6.15 -7.08
CA SER A 146 16.58 -6.71 -8.09
C SER A 146 15.93 -6.80 -9.48
N LEU A 147 14.63 -7.12 -9.57
CA LEU A 147 13.90 -7.15 -10.84
C LEU A 147 13.66 -5.75 -11.43
N SER A 148 13.78 -4.70 -10.63
CA SER A 148 13.67 -3.32 -11.13
C SER A 148 14.81 -2.94 -12.08
N VAL A 149 16.01 -3.51 -11.88
CA VAL A 149 17.20 -3.22 -12.70
C VAL A 149 17.01 -3.63 -14.17
N PRO A 150 16.67 -4.90 -14.51
CA PRO A 150 16.41 -5.27 -15.89
C PRO A 150 15.20 -4.55 -16.48
N PHE A 151 14.17 -4.24 -15.68
CA PHE A 151 13.03 -3.44 -16.14
C PHE A 151 13.45 -2.03 -16.60
N ILE A 152 14.23 -1.32 -15.79
CA ILE A 152 14.78 -0.01 -16.11
C ILE A 152 15.65 -0.07 -17.36
N TYR A 153 16.51 -1.09 -17.46
CA TYR A 153 17.36 -1.30 -18.63
C TYR A 153 16.55 -1.41 -19.92
N PHE A 154 15.52 -2.28 -19.95
CA PHE A 154 14.67 -2.42 -21.14
C PHE A 154 13.92 -1.14 -21.47
N ARG A 155 13.46 -0.38 -20.47
CA ARG A 155 12.81 0.91 -20.65
C ARG A 155 13.72 1.96 -21.27
N LEU A 156 14.97 2.05 -20.80
CA LEU A 156 15.96 2.95 -21.39
C LEU A 156 16.31 2.55 -22.83
N CYS A 157 16.40 1.25 -23.13
CA CYS A 157 16.58 0.77 -24.49
C CYS A 157 15.41 1.18 -25.40
N ILE A 158 14.16 1.07 -24.95
CA ILE A 158 12.98 1.55 -25.69
C ILE A 158 13.13 3.04 -26.02
N GLY A 159 13.48 3.84 -25.02
CA GLY A 159 13.65 5.29 -25.18
C GLY A 159 14.77 5.64 -26.15
N TYR A 160 15.90 4.93 -26.10
CA TYR A 160 17.01 5.08 -27.02
C TYR A 160 16.56 4.80 -28.47
N TYR A 161 15.92 3.67 -28.72
CA TYR A 161 15.44 3.33 -30.07
C TYR A 161 14.37 4.29 -30.58
N ARG A 162 13.47 4.78 -29.72
CA ARG A 162 12.48 5.82 -30.08
C ARG A 162 13.16 7.14 -30.43
N MET A 163 14.17 7.54 -29.66
CA MET A 163 14.95 8.76 -29.90
C MET A 163 15.72 8.69 -31.22
N THR A 164 16.40 7.57 -31.53
CA THR A 164 17.21 7.45 -32.75
C THR A 164 16.36 7.34 -34.01
N ASN A 165 15.24 6.64 -33.92
CA ASN A 165 14.40 6.36 -35.09
C ASN A 165 13.31 7.42 -35.32
N GLY A 166 12.91 8.13 -34.26
CA GLY A 166 11.93 9.20 -34.31
C GLY A 166 10.47 8.75 -34.48
N TYR A 167 10.14 7.52 -34.11
CA TYR A 167 8.77 6.99 -34.14
C TYR A 167 8.46 6.09 -32.93
N LEU A 168 7.17 5.98 -32.58
CA LEU A 168 6.69 5.35 -31.34
C LEU A 168 6.82 3.83 -31.34
N GLN A 169 6.63 3.20 -32.51
CA GLN A 169 6.57 1.74 -32.65
C GLN A 169 7.45 1.20 -33.78
N ASN A 170 8.24 0.18 -33.45
CA ASN A 170 9.04 -0.65 -34.34
C ASN A 170 8.84 -2.11 -33.87
N PRO A 171 8.93 -3.14 -34.73
CA PRO A 171 9.13 -4.52 -34.28
C PRO A 171 10.15 -4.69 -33.14
N GLN A 172 11.30 -4.00 -33.20
CA GLN A 172 12.32 -4.04 -32.13
C GLN A 172 11.82 -3.39 -30.84
N ILE A 173 11.19 -2.20 -30.93
CA ILE A 173 10.60 -1.50 -29.79
C ILE A 173 9.50 -2.34 -29.14
N ARG A 174 8.66 -3.00 -29.93
CA ARG A 174 7.61 -3.92 -29.44
C ARG A 174 8.20 -5.11 -28.70
N ALA A 175 9.32 -5.67 -29.19
CA ALA A 175 10.02 -6.74 -28.50
C ALA A 175 10.57 -6.28 -27.13
N TYR A 176 11.22 -5.11 -27.05
CA TYR A 176 11.69 -4.57 -25.77
C TYR A 176 10.54 -4.25 -24.80
N HIS A 177 9.41 -3.73 -25.28
CA HIS A 177 8.19 -3.58 -24.47
C HIS A 177 7.70 -4.92 -23.93
N GLY A 178 7.73 -5.97 -24.77
CA GLY A 178 7.42 -7.33 -24.37
C GLY A 178 8.32 -7.82 -23.23
N TYR A 179 9.63 -7.62 -23.33
CA TYR A 179 10.59 -7.99 -22.28
C TYR A 179 10.39 -7.18 -20.99
N ALA A 180 10.16 -5.87 -21.09
CA ALA A 180 9.87 -5.02 -19.93
C ALA A 180 8.59 -5.48 -19.20
N PHE A 181 7.53 -5.79 -19.96
CA PHE A 181 6.28 -6.31 -19.40
C PHE A 181 6.44 -7.72 -18.83
N ALA A 182 7.28 -8.57 -19.41
CA ALA A 182 7.57 -9.89 -18.87
C ALA A 182 8.25 -9.80 -17.49
N VAL A 183 9.27 -8.94 -17.35
CA VAL A 183 9.96 -8.70 -16.06
C VAL A 183 8.98 -8.17 -15.01
N MET A 184 8.10 -7.24 -15.39
CA MET A 184 7.05 -6.72 -14.51
C MET A 184 6.05 -7.81 -14.10
N ALA A 185 5.55 -8.60 -15.03
CA ALA A 185 4.63 -9.70 -14.75
C ALA A 185 5.26 -10.74 -13.82
N CYS A 186 6.55 -11.05 -13.98
CA CYS A 186 7.27 -11.90 -13.03
C CYS A 186 7.30 -11.28 -11.61
N ALA A 187 7.55 -9.98 -11.49
CA ALA A 187 7.53 -9.27 -10.21
C ALA A 187 6.13 -9.31 -9.56
N ASP A 188 5.07 -9.05 -10.34
CA ASP A 188 3.68 -9.09 -9.89
C ASP A 188 3.28 -10.49 -9.42
N ILE A 189 3.59 -11.54 -10.20
CA ILE A 189 3.30 -12.94 -9.83
C ILE A 189 4.00 -13.32 -8.53
N ILE A 190 5.28 -12.96 -8.35
CA ILE A 190 6.02 -13.22 -7.10
C ILE A 190 5.33 -12.53 -5.92
N CYS A 191 4.96 -11.25 -6.08
CA CYS A 191 4.22 -10.50 -5.06
C CYS A 191 2.88 -11.16 -4.73
N SER A 192 2.09 -11.52 -5.74
CA SER A 192 0.79 -12.17 -5.61
C SER A 192 0.87 -13.53 -4.91
N VAL A 193 1.82 -14.40 -5.30
CA VAL A 193 2.01 -15.71 -4.65
C VAL A 193 2.38 -15.55 -3.18
N VAL A 194 3.31 -14.65 -2.85
CA VAL A 194 3.71 -14.38 -1.46
C VAL A 194 2.54 -13.79 -0.66
N LEU A 195 1.75 -12.89 -1.25
CA LEU A 195 0.57 -12.31 -0.63
C LEU A 195 -0.48 -13.39 -0.31
N ILE A 196 -0.81 -14.25 -1.27
CA ILE A 196 -1.74 -15.38 -1.08
C ILE A 196 -1.23 -16.32 0.02
N TYR A 197 0.07 -16.64 0.01
CA TYR A 197 0.69 -17.46 1.04
C TYR A 197 0.53 -16.84 2.43
N LEU A 198 0.85 -15.55 2.60
CA LEU A 198 0.72 -14.84 3.87
C LEU A 198 -0.74 -14.74 4.34
N ILE A 199 -1.69 -14.55 3.42
CA ILE A 199 -3.11 -14.55 3.73
C ILE A 199 -3.53 -15.91 4.29
N LYS A 200 -3.11 -17.01 3.65
CA LYS A 200 -3.44 -18.37 4.11
C LYS A 200 -2.89 -18.64 5.51
N VAL A 201 -1.62 -18.30 5.74
CA VAL A 201 -0.97 -18.47 7.05
C VAL A 201 -1.65 -17.63 8.14
N ASN A 202 -1.94 -16.36 7.86
CA ASN A 202 -2.59 -15.46 8.83
C ASN A 202 -4.06 -15.84 9.09
N ASN A 203 -4.76 -16.37 8.09
CA ASN A 203 -6.15 -16.82 8.27
C ASN A 203 -6.24 -18.01 9.24
N HIS A 204 -5.28 -18.94 9.20
CA HIS A 204 -5.21 -20.04 10.18
C HIS A 204 -4.99 -19.56 11.61
N GLN A 205 -4.20 -18.50 11.82
CA GLN A 205 -3.93 -17.96 13.16
C GLN A 205 -5.09 -17.13 13.70
N ASN A 206 -5.81 -16.39 12.84
CA ASN A 206 -6.89 -15.49 13.24
C ASN A 206 -8.27 -16.15 13.38
N THR A 207 -8.43 -17.43 13.02
CA THR A 207 -9.68 -18.17 13.27
C THR A 207 -10.06 -18.29 14.73
N VAL A 208 -9.15 -17.94 15.66
CA VAL A 208 -9.35 -18.11 17.10
C VAL A 208 -9.93 -16.84 17.77
N ASN A 209 -9.70 -15.62 17.26
CA ASN A 209 -10.10 -14.38 17.94
C ASN A 209 -10.84 -13.42 16.99
N GLY A 210 -12.15 -13.30 17.17
CA GLY A 210 -13.10 -12.75 16.22
C GLY A 210 -13.01 -11.25 15.89
N SER A 211 -13.30 -10.96 14.61
CA SER A 211 -14.17 -9.88 14.13
C SER A 211 -14.43 -10.14 12.64
N ASN A 212 -15.63 -10.61 12.29
CA ASN A 212 -15.96 -11.09 10.95
C ASN A 212 -15.85 -9.99 9.86
N LEU A 213 -16.06 -8.73 10.23
CA LEU A 213 -16.16 -7.62 9.28
C LEU A 213 -14.79 -7.18 8.73
N ASN A 214 -13.78 -7.07 9.59
CA ASN A 214 -12.39 -6.76 9.19
C ASN A 214 -11.80 -7.84 8.28
N LYS A 215 -12.29 -9.09 8.38
CA LYS A 215 -11.89 -10.19 7.51
C LYS A 215 -12.40 -10.02 6.08
N PHE A 216 -13.66 -9.63 5.91
CA PHE A 216 -14.28 -9.40 4.60
C PHE A 216 -13.66 -8.22 3.85
N ILE A 217 -13.43 -7.10 4.55
CA ILE A 217 -12.86 -5.88 3.94
C ILE A 217 -11.43 -6.13 3.46
N LYS A 218 -10.61 -6.80 4.28
CA LYS A 218 -9.27 -7.23 3.88
C LYS A 218 -9.32 -8.11 2.63
N GLN A 219 -10.26 -9.05 2.58
CA GLN A 219 -10.39 -9.98 1.46
C GLN A 219 -10.71 -9.28 0.14
N SER A 220 -11.55 -8.24 0.14
CA SER A 220 -11.90 -7.47 -1.07
C SER A 220 -10.70 -6.72 -1.67
N SER A 221 -9.89 -6.06 -0.84
CA SER A 221 -8.71 -5.30 -1.33
C SER A 221 -7.64 -6.19 -1.95
N TYR A 222 -7.51 -7.45 -1.50
CA TYR A 222 -6.58 -8.41 -2.10
C TYR A 222 -7.07 -8.94 -3.44
N ILE A 223 -8.38 -9.15 -3.59
CA ILE A 223 -8.95 -9.60 -4.85
C ILE A 223 -8.66 -8.57 -5.93
N ILE A 224 -8.87 -7.28 -5.66
CA ILE A 224 -8.59 -6.20 -6.61
C ILE A 224 -7.12 -6.20 -7.04
N LEU A 225 -6.19 -6.36 -6.09
CA LEU A 225 -4.76 -6.41 -6.37
C LEU A 225 -4.40 -7.60 -7.27
N ILE A 226 -4.87 -8.80 -6.90
CA ILE A 226 -4.64 -10.02 -7.69
C ILE A 226 -5.26 -9.87 -9.09
N THR A 227 -6.44 -9.26 -9.21
CA THR A 227 -7.07 -8.98 -10.50
C THR A 227 -6.22 -8.05 -11.36
N VAL A 228 -5.67 -6.98 -10.80
CA VAL A 228 -4.77 -6.06 -11.53
C VAL A 228 -3.50 -6.80 -12.01
N ASP A 229 -2.91 -7.65 -11.17
CA ASP A 229 -1.73 -8.47 -11.51
C ASP A 229 -2.05 -9.52 -12.59
N ILE A 230 -3.24 -10.13 -12.57
CA ILE A 230 -3.68 -11.06 -13.62
C ILE A 230 -3.84 -10.33 -14.95
N VAL A 231 -4.42 -9.14 -14.94
CA VAL A 231 -4.57 -8.32 -16.15
C VAL A 231 -3.20 -7.93 -16.71
N SER A 232 -2.23 -7.55 -15.86
CA SER A 232 -0.87 -7.24 -16.31
C SER A 232 -0.16 -8.46 -16.90
N ALA A 233 -0.34 -9.65 -16.31
CA ALA A 233 0.19 -10.91 -16.83
C ALA A 233 -0.44 -11.30 -18.17
N ILE A 234 -1.75 -11.19 -18.32
CA ILE A 234 -2.45 -11.45 -19.60
C ILE A 234 -1.93 -10.51 -20.68
N LEU A 235 -1.78 -9.22 -20.38
CA LEU A 235 -1.24 -8.24 -21.33
C LEU A 235 0.18 -8.60 -21.76
N ALA A 236 1.05 -9.03 -20.83
CA ALA A 236 2.40 -9.47 -21.15
C ALA A 236 2.41 -10.70 -22.07
N ILE A 237 1.58 -11.71 -21.77
CA ILE A 237 1.45 -12.91 -22.60
C ILE A 237 0.96 -12.55 -24.00
N LEU A 238 -0.11 -11.75 -24.10
CA LEU A 238 -0.63 -11.29 -25.38
C LEU A 238 0.46 -10.57 -26.17
N ASN A 239 1.22 -9.66 -25.55
CA ASN A 239 2.25 -8.88 -26.24
C ASN A 239 3.39 -9.78 -26.78
N ILE A 240 3.79 -10.79 -26.02
CA ILE A 240 4.75 -11.79 -26.47
C ILE A 240 4.18 -12.58 -27.64
N LEU A 241 2.94 -13.05 -27.55
CA LEU A 241 2.28 -13.84 -28.59
C LEU A 241 2.13 -13.06 -29.90
N SER A 242 1.79 -11.76 -29.86
CA SER A 242 1.74 -10.92 -31.08
C SER A 242 3.09 -10.77 -31.77
N ASN A 243 4.20 -10.82 -31.01
CA ASN A 243 5.53 -10.69 -31.59
C ASN A 243 6.06 -12.00 -32.20
N VAL A 244 5.41 -13.14 -31.93
CA VAL A 244 5.78 -14.43 -32.53
C VAL A 244 5.19 -14.53 -33.94
N LYS A 245 6.07 -14.59 -34.95
CA LYS A 245 5.71 -14.64 -36.39
C LYS A 245 4.64 -15.69 -36.73
N ALA A 246 4.62 -16.83 -36.02
CA ALA A 246 3.65 -17.89 -36.26
C ALA A 246 2.19 -17.52 -35.92
N PHE A 247 1.97 -16.49 -35.10
CA PHE A 247 0.64 -16.08 -34.61
C PHE A 247 0.23 -14.67 -35.02
N ASN A 248 1.13 -13.92 -35.69
CA ASN A 248 0.90 -12.52 -36.03
C ASN A 248 -0.34 -12.30 -36.92
N ASP A 249 -0.63 -13.26 -37.82
CA ASP A 249 -1.77 -13.16 -38.74
C ASP A 249 -3.12 -13.51 -38.10
N LYS A 250 -3.11 -14.17 -36.92
CA LYS A 250 -4.32 -14.69 -36.27
C LYS A 250 -4.83 -13.82 -35.12
N PHE A 251 -3.98 -12.97 -34.54
CA PHE A 251 -4.35 -12.14 -33.40
C PHE A 251 -4.54 -10.68 -33.81
N PRO A 252 -5.79 -10.17 -33.80
CA PRO A 252 -6.03 -8.77 -34.12
C PRO A 252 -5.40 -7.86 -33.05
N SER A 253 -4.60 -6.90 -33.48
CA SER A 253 -3.97 -5.86 -32.65
C SER A 253 -4.96 -5.04 -31.80
N LYS A 254 -6.26 -5.13 -32.12
CA LYS A 254 -7.35 -4.48 -31.37
C LYS A 254 -7.68 -5.15 -30.03
N LEU A 255 -7.32 -6.41 -29.82
CA LEU A 255 -7.56 -7.10 -28.54
C LEU A 255 -6.69 -6.56 -27.40
N PHE A 256 -5.60 -5.88 -27.73
CA PHE A 256 -4.63 -5.35 -26.78
C PHE A 256 -5.14 -4.08 -26.09
N THR A 257 -5.88 -3.25 -26.83
CA THR A 257 -6.37 -1.95 -26.38
C THR A 257 -7.12 -2.01 -25.04
N PRO A 258 -8.12 -2.89 -24.81
CA PRO A 258 -8.84 -2.92 -23.55
C PRO A 258 -7.95 -3.29 -22.35
N PHE A 259 -7.06 -4.28 -22.49
CA PHE A 259 -6.14 -4.65 -21.41
C PHE A 259 -5.10 -3.58 -21.14
N HIS A 260 -4.65 -2.89 -22.19
CA HIS A 260 -3.76 -1.74 -22.07
C HIS A 260 -4.46 -0.58 -21.33
N CYS A 261 -5.71 -0.24 -21.68
CA CYS A 261 -6.50 0.77 -20.96
C CYS A 261 -6.69 0.42 -19.49
N LEU A 262 -6.98 -0.85 -19.18
CA LEU A 262 -7.14 -1.32 -17.81
C LEU A 262 -5.82 -1.21 -17.03
N LYS A 263 -4.69 -1.58 -17.65
CA LYS A 263 -3.36 -1.37 -17.07
C LYS A 263 -3.07 0.11 -16.83
N CYS A 264 -3.34 0.99 -17.79
CA CYS A 264 -3.16 2.44 -17.62
C CYS A 264 -4.02 3.00 -16.47
N SER A 265 -5.17 2.38 -16.19
CA SER A 265 -6.07 2.77 -15.10
C SER A 265 -5.75 2.10 -13.75
N SER A 266 -4.73 1.24 -13.68
CA SER A 266 -4.44 0.41 -12.50
C SER A 266 -4.12 1.23 -11.25
N ILE A 267 -3.33 2.30 -11.36
CA ILE A 267 -3.00 3.19 -10.24
C ILE A 267 -4.27 3.87 -9.70
N LEU A 268 -5.18 4.29 -10.60
CA LEU A 268 -6.47 4.85 -10.20
C LEU A 268 -7.32 3.81 -9.45
N ILE A 269 -7.43 2.59 -9.97
CA ILE A 269 -8.14 1.47 -9.32
C ILE A 269 -7.55 1.21 -7.92
N LEU A 270 -6.23 1.14 -7.80
CA LEU A 270 -5.52 0.93 -6.53
C LEU A 270 -5.68 2.09 -5.54
N ALA A 271 -5.81 3.32 -6.04
CA ALA A 271 -6.09 4.50 -5.22
C ALA A 271 -7.53 4.49 -4.68
N VAL A 272 -8.51 4.15 -5.53
CA VAL A 272 -9.91 3.99 -5.13
C VAL A 272 -10.06 2.85 -4.10
N ASP A 273 -9.42 1.71 -4.32
CA ASP A 273 -9.39 0.59 -3.35
C ASP A 273 -8.83 1.04 -1.98
N ALA A 274 -7.68 1.71 -1.98
CA ALA A 274 -7.08 2.21 -0.73
C ALA A 274 -7.92 3.31 -0.06
N PHE A 275 -8.64 4.11 -0.84
CA PHE A 275 -9.57 5.11 -0.35
C PHE A 275 -10.76 4.46 0.36
N ILE A 276 -11.44 3.52 -0.30
CA ILE A 276 -12.57 2.76 0.25
C ILE A 276 -12.15 2.06 1.54
N PHE A 277 -11.01 1.38 1.50
CA PHE A 277 -10.46 0.68 2.67
C PHE A 277 -10.27 1.61 3.87
N LYS A 278 -9.73 2.81 3.65
CA LYS A 278 -9.51 3.75 4.76
C LYS A 278 -10.81 4.30 5.32
N TYR A 279 -11.76 4.65 4.45
CA TYR A 279 -13.04 5.17 4.88
C TYR A 279 -13.78 4.16 5.78
N ASP A 280 -13.74 2.89 5.40
CA ASP A 280 -14.41 1.82 6.13
C ASP A 280 -13.82 1.56 7.53
N VAL A 281 -12.49 1.64 7.65
CA VAL A 281 -11.80 1.57 8.96
C VAL A 281 -12.24 2.73 9.87
N GLN A 282 -12.44 3.93 9.32
CA GLN A 282 -12.85 5.09 10.09
C GLN A 282 -14.30 4.99 10.58
N VAL A 283 -15.22 4.51 9.73
CA VAL A 283 -16.62 4.28 10.11
C VAL A 283 -16.73 3.22 11.20
N SER A 284 -15.98 2.12 11.08
CA SER A 284 -15.96 1.04 12.06
C SER A 284 -15.49 1.52 13.44
N SER A 285 -14.45 2.36 13.49
CA SER A 285 -13.92 2.89 14.76
C SER A 285 -14.86 3.84 15.50
N ASN A 286 -15.75 4.54 14.77
CA ASN A 286 -16.69 5.46 15.39
C ASN A 286 -17.89 4.73 16.04
N ASN A 287 -18.34 3.62 15.45
CA ASN A 287 -19.48 2.85 15.96
C ASN A 287 -19.15 1.96 17.18
N GLU A 288 -17.87 1.60 17.39
CA GLU A 288 -17.46 0.86 18.61
C GLU A 288 -17.36 1.75 19.85
N SER A 289 -17.38 3.09 19.69
CA SER A 289 -17.29 4.04 20.81
C SER A 289 -18.62 4.30 21.54
N THR A 290 -19.73 3.74 21.06
CA THR A 290 -21.04 3.74 21.75
C THR A 290 -21.28 2.50 22.61
N GLY A 291 -20.21 1.85 23.07
CA GLY A 291 -20.25 0.87 24.15
C GLY A 291 -20.47 1.57 25.49
N THR A 292 -21.73 1.57 25.92
CA THR A 292 -22.21 1.54 27.31
C THR A 292 -21.18 2.01 28.35
N LYS A 293 -21.23 3.29 28.73
CA LYS A 293 -20.84 3.70 30.08
C LYS A 293 -21.80 2.99 31.04
N ASN A 294 -21.51 1.74 31.40
CA ASN A 294 -22.02 1.17 32.63
C ASN A 294 -21.46 2.06 33.74
N TYR A 295 -22.30 2.97 34.21
CA TYR A 295 -22.19 3.61 35.51
C TYR A 295 -22.38 2.53 36.59
N ASP A 296 -21.46 1.59 36.68
CA ASP A 296 -21.35 0.67 37.80
C ASP A 296 -20.06 0.99 38.55
N SER A 297 -20.15 1.99 39.44
CA SER A 297 -19.45 1.98 40.72
C SER A 297 -19.89 3.18 41.57
N TYR A 298 -20.93 2.98 42.36
CA TYR A 298 -20.92 3.38 43.77
C TYR A 298 -21.47 2.22 44.60
N ASN A 299 -20.75 1.10 44.57
CA ASN A 299 -20.77 0.15 45.68
C ASN A 299 -19.94 0.79 46.82
N ILE A 300 -20.64 1.56 47.67
CA ILE A 300 -20.12 2.00 48.95
C ILE A 300 -20.09 0.77 49.86
N MET A 301 -18.95 0.09 49.90
CA MET A 301 -18.67 -0.95 50.88
C MET A 301 -17.48 -0.53 51.72
N GLY A 302 -17.75 -0.32 53.02
CA GLY A 302 -16.75 -0.46 54.08
C GLY A 302 -16.01 0.79 54.50
N ASN A 303 -16.59 1.55 55.44
CA ASN A 303 -15.79 2.08 56.55
C ASN A 303 -16.59 1.93 57.85
N ASN A 304 -16.31 0.80 58.50
CA ASN A 304 -16.80 0.45 59.82
C ASN A 304 -15.97 1.24 60.84
N TYR A 305 -16.38 2.48 61.13
CA TYR A 305 -15.86 3.21 62.29
C TYR A 305 -16.67 2.83 63.52
N ASN A 306 -16.01 2.07 64.40
CA ASN A 306 -16.41 1.90 65.79
C ASN A 306 -16.46 3.27 66.48
N THR A 307 -17.64 3.87 66.57
CA THR A 307 -17.92 4.91 67.56
C THR A 307 -18.76 4.32 68.67
N SER A 308 -18.06 4.01 69.76
CA SER A 308 -18.62 3.76 71.07
C SER A 308 -19.35 5.01 71.58
N THR A 309 -20.68 5.01 71.56
CA THR A 309 -21.46 5.90 72.43
C THR A 309 -22.76 5.24 72.89
N LEU A 310 -22.88 5.25 74.22
CA LEU A 310 -23.94 4.87 75.13
C LEU A 310 -25.42 4.99 74.67
N SER A 311 -26.22 4.14 75.33
CA SER A 311 -27.68 4.22 75.54
C SER A 311 -28.52 3.82 74.31
N ASN A 312 -29.50 2.93 74.37
CA ASN A 312 -30.47 2.67 75.43
C ASN A 312 -31.05 1.24 75.31
N LYS A 313 -31.44 0.70 76.47
CA LYS A 313 -32.42 -0.38 76.70
C LYS A 313 -33.36 -0.68 75.52
N SER A 314 -33.36 -1.93 75.05
CA SER A 314 -34.62 -2.68 74.99
C SER A 314 -34.37 -4.17 75.21
N LYS A 315 -35.19 -4.73 76.10
CA LYS A 315 -35.27 -6.15 76.45
C LYS A 315 -35.95 -6.92 75.32
N ARG A 316 -35.42 -8.09 74.96
CA ARG A 316 -36.15 -9.31 74.52
C ARG A 316 -35.14 -10.47 74.59
N VAL A 317 -35.11 -11.21 75.69
CA VAL A 317 -35.89 -12.45 75.93
C VAL A 317 -35.58 -13.55 74.90
N ASN A 318 -34.72 -14.48 75.33
CA ASN A 318 -34.77 -15.95 75.19
C ASN A 318 -35.06 -16.57 73.81
N ASN A 319 -34.11 -17.37 73.31
CA ASN A 319 -34.16 -18.82 73.56
C ASN A 319 -32.82 -19.51 73.27
N ASN A 320 -32.46 -20.40 74.20
CA ASN A 320 -31.46 -21.44 74.06
C ASN A 320 -31.81 -22.39 72.91
N SER A 321 -30.79 -22.84 72.19
CA SER A 321 -30.58 -24.28 72.02
C SER A 321 -29.09 -24.53 71.77
N ASP A 322 -28.49 -25.17 72.75
CA ASP A 322 -27.25 -25.91 72.70
C ASP A 322 -27.19 -26.87 71.49
N ILE A 323 -25.97 -27.22 71.07
CA ILE A 323 -25.43 -28.60 71.01
C ILE A 323 -24.28 -28.66 69.98
N ASN A 324 -23.07 -28.62 70.56
CA ASN A 324 -21.96 -29.56 70.45
C ASN A 324 -21.49 -30.18 69.12
N ASN A 325 -20.15 -30.29 69.11
CA ASN A 325 -19.30 -31.34 68.54
C ASN A 325 -19.04 -31.28 67.02
N SER A 326 -17.83 -31.49 66.52
CA SER A 326 -16.57 -31.93 67.14
C SER A 326 -15.44 -31.85 66.12
N SER A 327 -14.26 -31.44 66.59
CA SER A 327 -12.91 -31.90 66.22
C SER A 327 -12.57 -32.26 64.75
N SER A 328 -11.60 -31.54 64.19
CA SER A 328 -10.43 -32.19 63.58
C SER A 328 -9.22 -31.25 63.61
N ARG A 329 -8.17 -31.73 64.28
CA ARG A 329 -6.82 -31.18 64.31
C ARG A 329 -6.18 -31.35 62.94
N ASN A 330 -5.43 -30.35 62.47
CA ASN A 330 -4.03 -30.57 62.14
C ASN A 330 -3.23 -29.27 62.16
N SER A 331 -2.25 -29.28 63.05
CA SER A 331 -1.17 -28.34 63.25
C SER A 331 -0.11 -28.45 62.15
N PHE A 332 0.37 -27.34 61.62
CA PHE A 332 1.78 -27.24 61.21
C PHE A 332 2.37 -25.88 61.54
N LYS A 333 3.62 -25.96 62.01
CA LYS A 333 4.42 -24.98 62.72
C LYS A 333 4.97 -23.84 61.84
N TYR A 334 5.04 -22.69 62.48
CA TYR A 334 6.02 -21.61 62.39
C TYR A 334 7.33 -21.90 61.63
N ILE A 335 7.67 -21.00 60.70
CA ILE A 335 9.05 -20.53 60.50
C ILE A 335 9.01 -19.00 60.36
N THR A 336 9.52 -18.35 61.40
CA THR A 336 9.98 -16.96 61.43
C THR A 336 11.29 -16.81 60.66
N SER A 337 11.41 -15.80 59.79
CA SER A 337 12.72 -15.24 59.44
C SER A 337 12.70 -13.72 59.63
N ASN A 338 13.37 -13.29 60.70
CA ASN A 338 13.89 -11.95 60.86
C ASN A 338 14.78 -11.60 59.66
N ASN A 339 14.63 -10.39 59.11
CA ASN A 339 15.76 -9.66 58.58
C ASN A 339 15.53 -8.15 58.78
N ASN A 340 16.30 -7.63 59.72
CA ASN A 340 16.54 -6.22 59.94
C ASN A 340 17.30 -5.65 58.74
N TYR A 341 16.78 -4.60 58.10
CA TYR A 341 17.62 -3.57 57.48
C TYR A 341 16.87 -2.24 57.49
N SER A 342 17.40 -1.30 58.28
CA SER A 342 17.17 0.14 58.11
C SER A 342 17.99 0.62 56.91
N PRO A 343 17.54 1.67 56.21
CA PRO A 343 18.12 2.96 56.54
C PRO A 343 17.10 4.11 56.60
N SER A 344 17.36 4.97 57.56
CA SER A 344 16.86 6.33 57.73
C SER A 344 17.08 7.18 56.48
N ILE A 345 16.01 7.79 55.97
CA ILE A 345 16.09 8.98 55.11
C ILE A 345 15.29 10.09 55.78
N SER A 346 15.99 11.19 55.99
CA SER A 346 15.59 12.42 56.66
C SER A 346 14.41 13.11 55.99
N VAL A 347 13.45 13.48 56.82
CA VAL A 347 12.35 14.40 56.54
C VAL A 347 12.90 15.82 56.49
N GLU A 348 12.95 16.44 55.31
CA GLU A 348 13.13 17.88 55.18
C GLU A 348 11.76 18.55 55.07
N LYS A 349 11.45 19.39 56.07
CA LYS A 349 10.30 20.28 56.09
C LYS A 349 10.56 21.44 55.12
N GLN A 350 9.69 21.65 54.14
CA GLN A 350 9.53 22.96 53.50
C GLN A 350 8.07 23.41 53.53
N SER A 351 7.95 24.69 53.89
CA SER A 351 6.79 25.52 54.19
C SER A 351 5.83 25.75 53.01
N PRO A 352 4.59 26.20 53.28
CA PRO A 352 3.62 26.49 52.24
C PRO A 352 3.88 27.87 51.63
N SER A 353 3.99 27.97 50.30
CA SER A 353 3.90 29.25 49.59
C SER A 353 2.82 29.21 48.51
N SER A 354 1.92 30.17 48.63
CA SER A 354 0.74 30.45 47.82
C SER A 354 1.00 30.83 46.36
N HIS A 355 0.00 30.54 45.52
CA HIS A 355 -0.37 31.23 44.27
C HIS A 355 0.63 31.30 43.10
N SER A 356 0.31 30.61 42.01
CA SER A 356 -0.22 31.23 40.78
C SER A 356 -0.43 30.18 39.68
N LYS A 357 -1.50 30.35 38.90
CA LYS A 357 -1.92 29.48 37.81
C LYS A 357 -0.98 29.64 36.61
N ALA A 358 -0.41 28.55 36.13
CA ALA A 358 0.08 28.44 34.76
C ALA A 358 -0.12 27.02 34.24
N ILE A 359 -0.82 26.90 33.11
CA ILE A 359 -1.03 25.64 32.39
C ILE A 359 0.32 25.30 31.73
N VAL A 360 1.10 24.43 32.38
CA VAL A 360 2.32 23.86 31.83
C VAL A 360 2.02 22.43 31.41
N LYS A 361 2.06 22.18 30.08
CA LYS A 361 2.05 20.82 29.52
C LYS A 361 3.35 20.12 29.93
N ASN A 362 3.22 19.20 30.87
CA ASN A 362 4.32 18.41 31.37
C ASN A 362 4.61 17.25 30.39
N TYR A 363 5.72 17.34 29.65
CA TYR A 363 6.29 16.19 28.94
C TYR A 363 7.29 15.53 29.89
N SER A 364 6.82 14.60 30.72
CA SER A 364 7.71 13.73 31.49
C SER A 364 8.29 12.67 30.56
N LYS A 365 9.46 12.97 30.00
CA LYS A 365 10.35 12.00 29.36
C LYS A 365 11.21 11.37 30.46
N ASN A 366 10.75 10.25 31.00
CA ASN A 366 11.58 9.34 31.80
C ASN A 366 11.17 7.91 31.47
N LEU A 367 11.98 7.26 30.62
CA LEU A 367 11.94 5.82 30.42
C LEU A 367 13.34 5.28 30.71
N SER A 368 13.59 4.96 31.98
CA SER A 368 14.67 4.07 32.38
C SER A 368 14.23 2.65 32.03
N MET A 369 14.84 2.07 30.98
CA MET A 369 14.71 0.65 30.69
C MET A 369 15.40 -0.16 31.78
N ASN A 370 14.62 -0.75 32.68
CA ASN A 370 15.03 -1.94 33.43
C ASN A 370 14.41 -3.16 32.73
N TYR A 371 15.26 -3.98 32.13
CA TYR A 371 14.89 -5.30 31.62
C TYR A 371 14.81 -6.27 32.81
N SER A 372 13.60 -6.53 33.31
CA SER A 372 13.32 -7.77 34.04
C SER A 372 12.47 -8.67 33.14
N ASN A 373 13.08 -9.76 32.67
CA ASN A 373 12.35 -10.86 32.06
C ASN A 373 11.42 -11.47 33.10
N ASN A 374 10.12 -11.23 32.95
CA ASN A 374 9.11 -12.16 33.43
C ASN A 374 7.97 -12.22 32.42
N SER A 375 7.67 -13.45 32.06
CA SER A 375 6.66 -13.92 31.13
C SER A 375 5.23 -13.63 31.59
N SER A 376 4.34 -13.64 30.60
CA SER A 376 2.86 -13.69 30.63
C SER A 376 2.12 -12.35 30.62
N GLU A 377 1.13 -12.30 29.72
CA GLU A 377 0.19 -11.22 29.37
C GLU A 377 0.69 -10.13 28.39
N GLN A 378 0.75 -10.53 27.11
CA GLN A 378 0.61 -9.57 26.00
C GLN A 378 -0.85 -9.12 25.91
N THR A 379 -1.13 -7.89 26.35
CA THR A 379 -2.34 -7.18 25.94
C THR A 379 -2.29 -6.93 24.43
N ILE A 380 -3.10 -7.68 23.68
CA ILE A 380 -3.24 -7.56 22.23
C ILE A 380 -4.06 -6.29 21.96
N TYR A 381 -3.37 -5.17 21.74
CA TYR A 381 -4.00 -4.03 21.06
C TYR A 381 -4.33 -4.45 19.62
N PRO A 382 -5.52 -4.13 19.10
CA PRO A 382 -5.82 -4.37 17.70
C PRO A 382 -4.76 -3.66 16.86
N PRO A 383 -4.13 -4.32 15.88
CA PRO A 383 -3.06 -3.72 15.10
C PRO A 383 -3.62 -2.53 14.33
N SER A 384 -3.33 -1.32 14.80
CA SER A 384 -3.58 -0.11 14.01
C SER A 384 -2.75 -0.25 12.73
N PHE A 385 -3.36 0.00 11.56
CA PHE A 385 -2.73 -0.18 10.26
C PHE A 385 -1.53 0.77 10.08
N GLY A 386 -0.34 0.31 10.48
CA GLY A 386 0.90 1.09 10.45
C GLY A 386 1.36 1.52 9.06
N PHE A 387 0.77 0.99 7.98
CA PHE A 387 1.07 1.44 6.62
C PHE A 387 0.40 2.78 6.24
N LEU A 388 -0.70 3.15 6.92
CA LEU A 388 -1.40 4.41 6.72
C LEU A 388 -0.92 5.53 7.65
N ASN A 389 -0.36 5.20 8.82
CA ASN A 389 -0.14 6.16 9.91
C ASN A 389 1.31 6.35 10.37
N ASN A 390 2.31 5.77 9.71
CA ASN A 390 3.71 6.06 10.04
C ASN A 390 4.10 7.46 9.53
N ARG A 391 3.96 8.45 10.42
CA ARG A 391 4.52 9.81 10.27
C ARG A 391 6.02 9.79 10.05
#